data_AF-A0A0J0YT26-F1
#
_entry.id   AF-A0A0J0YT26-F1
#
_cell.length_a   1.000
_cell.length_b   1.000
_cell.length_c   1.000
_cell.angle_alpha   90.00
_cell.angle_beta   90.00
_cell.angle_gamma   90.00
#
_symmetry.space_group_name_H-M   'P 1'
#
loop_
_entity.id
_entity.type
_entity.pdbx_description
1 polymer ?
#
loop_
_entity_poly.entity_id
_entity_poly.type
_entity_poly.pdbx_seq_one_letter_code
_entity_poly.pdbx_strand_id
1 'polypeptide(L)' 'MEPPKQPEYSYLADWFFFAFEQISRARRYEQGIALPLRLVDITAFAECEDMPVSRSILNRVIFAIDDVELARMRKK' A
#
# COMPACT_ATOMS: atom_id res chain seq x y z
N MET A 1 -13.00 -10.84 31.91
CA MET A 1 -12.65 -11.21 30.52
C MET A 1 -11.36 -10.47 30.23
N GLU A 2 -10.24 -11.17 30.11
CA GLU A 2 -8.98 -10.51 29.74
C GLU A 2 -9.11 -9.97 28.31
N PRO A 3 -8.64 -8.74 28.03
CA PRO A 3 -8.62 -8.23 26.66
C PRO A 3 -7.72 -9.14 25.81
N PRO A 4 -8.07 -9.40 24.55
CA PRO A 4 -7.23 -10.21 23.67
C PRO A 4 -5.84 -9.59 23.59
N LYS A 5 -4.80 -10.38 23.91
CA LYS A 5 -3.40 -9.96 23.70
C LYS A 5 -3.25 -9.56 22.24
N GLN A 6 -2.71 -8.36 22.01
CA GLN A 6 -2.38 -7.93 20.65
C GLN A 6 -1.42 -8.96 20.02
N PRO A 7 -1.63 -9.30 18.74
CA PRO A 7 -0.75 -10.24 18.07
C PRO A 7 0.68 -9.70 18.04
N GLU A 8 1.65 -10.55 18.36
CA GLU A 8 3.09 -10.21 18.36
C GLU A 8 3.57 -9.72 16.98
N TYR A 9 2.94 -10.23 15.92
CA TYR A 9 3.11 -9.78 14.55
C TYR A 9 1.74 -9.57 13.91
N SER A 10 1.51 -8.37 13.35
CA SER A 10 0.32 -8.10 12.56
C SER A 10 0.55 -8.59 11.13
N TYR A 11 0.14 -9.83 10.86
CA TYR A 11 0.17 -10.43 9.51
C TYR A 11 -0.42 -9.50 8.44
N LEU A 12 -1.52 -8.82 8.76
CA LEU A 12 -2.14 -7.87 7.82
C LEU A 12 -1.27 -6.64 7.55
N ALA A 13 -0.58 -6.12 8.57
CA ALA A 13 0.32 -4.98 8.37
C ALA A 13 1.49 -5.36 7.46
N ASP A 14 2.12 -6.51 7.72
CA ASP A 14 3.21 -7.04 6.90
C ASP A 14 2.76 -7.26 5.44
N TRP A 15 1.58 -7.84 5.25
CA TRP A 15 1.00 -8.02 3.92
C TRP A 15 0.73 -6.69 3.20
N PHE A 16 0.25 -5.65 3.89
CA PHE A 16 0.07 -4.33 3.27
C PHE A 16 1.39 -3.67 2.89
N PHE A 17 2.44 -3.83 3.71
CA PHE A 17 3.77 -3.35 3.36
C PHE A 17 4.31 -4.06 2.12
N PHE A 18 4.22 -5.38 2.09
CA PHE A 18 4.56 -6.17 0.89
C PHE A 18 3.80 -5.68 -0.34
N ALA A 19 2.47 -5.53 -0.25
CA ALA A 19 1.66 -5.05 -1.36
C ALA A 19 2.08 -3.65 -1.83
N PHE A 20 2.31 -2.71 -0.91
CA PHE A 20 2.77 -1.37 -1.24
C PHE A 20 4.16 -1.39 -1.90
N GLU A 21 5.10 -2.18 -1.39
CA GLU A 21 6.43 -2.32 -1.98
C GLU A 21 6.34 -2.82 -3.42
N GLN A 22 5.51 -3.82 -3.72
CA GLN A 22 5.32 -4.31 -5.08
C GLN A 22 4.67 -3.27 -5.99
N ILE A 23 3.55 -2.67 -5.56
CA ILE A 23 2.80 -1.69 -6.37
C ILE A 23 3.63 -0.43 -6.62
N SER A 24 4.39 0.04 -5.62
CA SER A 24 5.20 1.27 -5.72
C SER A 24 6.27 1.23 -6.82
N ARG A 25 6.65 0.04 -7.29
CA ARG A 25 7.59 -0.14 -8.41
C ARG A 25 7.00 0.31 -9.74
N ALA A 26 5.67 0.32 -9.87
CA ALA A 26 4.97 0.84 -11.04
C ALA A 26 4.88 2.38 -11.04
N ARG A 27 5.43 3.06 -10.02
CA ARG A 27 5.34 4.51 -9.89
C ARG A 27 5.96 5.21 -11.09
N ARG A 28 5.19 6.13 -11.64
CA ARG A 28 5.61 6.99 -12.74
C ARG A 28 6.23 8.27 -12.20
N TYR A 29 7.12 8.83 -13.00
CA TYR A 29 7.79 10.09 -12.70
C TYR A 29 7.61 11.04 -13.88
N GLU A 30 7.31 12.31 -13.59
CA GLU A 30 7.20 13.36 -14.58
C GLU A 30 8.15 14.50 -14.20
N GLN A 31 9.12 14.80 -15.05
CA GLN A 31 10.16 15.80 -14.77
C GLN A 31 10.88 15.57 -13.43
N GLY A 32 11.09 14.30 -13.06
CA GLY A 32 11.70 13.92 -11.78
C GLY A 32 10.74 13.94 -10.58
N ILE A 33 9.49 14.37 -10.75
CA ILE A 33 8.47 14.39 -9.71
C ILE A 33 7.74 13.05 -9.68
N ALA A 34 7.73 12.42 -8.51
CA ALA A 34 6.94 11.21 -8.24
C ALA A 34 5.44 11.49 -8.41
N LEU A 35 4.78 10.75 -9.31
CA LEU A 35 3.34 10.81 -9.47
C LEU A 35 2.63 9.84 -8.49
N PRO A 36 1.36 10.12 -8.13
CA PRO A 36 0.55 9.19 -7.36
C PRO A 36 0.37 7.85 -8.07
N LEU A 37 0.31 6.79 -7.28
CA LEU A 37 -0.14 5.49 -7.74
C LEU A 37 -1.59 5.59 -8.22
N ARG A 38 -1.94 4.79 -9.22
CA ARG A 38 -3.29 4.78 -9.79
C ARG A 38 -4.00 3.49 -9.43
N LEU A 39 -5.32 3.53 -9.54
CA LEU A 39 -6.15 2.35 -9.31
C LEU A 39 -5.75 1.16 -10.20
N VAL A 40 -5.33 1.42 -11.45
CA VAL A 40 -4.86 0.38 -12.39
C VAL A 40 -3.60 -0.34 -11.89
N ASP A 41 -2.71 0.38 -11.19
CA ASP A 41 -1.48 -0.21 -10.66
C ASP A 41 -1.82 -1.15 -9.48
N ILE A 42 -2.82 -0.80 -8.67
CA ILE A 42 -3.37 -1.67 -7.61
C ILE A 42 -4.16 -2.85 -8.21
N THR A 43 -4.87 -2.63 -9.33
CA THR A 43 -5.58 -3.70 -10.06
C THR A 43 -4.63 -4.78 -10.52
N ALA A 44 -3.54 -4.40 -11.17
CA ALA A 44 -2.57 -5.37 -11.67
C ALA A 44 -1.98 -6.23 -10.55
N PHE A 45 -1.70 -5.65 -9.38
CA PHE A 45 -1.25 -6.43 -8.21
C PHE A 45 -2.33 -7.41 -7.71
N ALA A 46 -3.56 -6.91 -7.54
CA ALA A 46 -4.67 -7.71 -7.02
C ALA A 46 -5.15 -8.82 -7.96
N GLU A 47 -4.76 -8.79 -9.25
CA GLU A 47 -5.02 -9.88 -10.20
C GLU A 47 -3.99 -11.01 -10.11
N CYS A 48 -2.81 -10.73 -9.56
CA CYS A 48 -1.71 -11.70 -9.44
C CYS A 48 -1.59 -12.32 -8.04
N GLU A 49 -2.23 -11.73 -7.02
CA GLU A 49 -2.01 -12.05 -5.62
C GLU A 49 -3.32 -12.37 -4.89
N ASP A 50 -3.29 -13.41 -4.05
CA ASP A 50 -4.40 -13.73 -3.16
C ASP A 50 -4.49 -12.71 -2.03
N MET A 51 -5.58 -11.95 -2.00
CA MET A 51 -5.78 -10.89 -1.01
C MET A 51 -6.46 -11.41 0.26
N PRO A 52 -5.88 -11.19 1.45
CA PRO A 52 -6.52 -11.53 2.73
C PRO A 52 -7.58 -10.51 3.16
N VAL A 53 -7.82 -9.48 2.34
CA VAL A 53 -8.73 -8.37 2.62
C VAL A 53 -9.57 -8.03 1.40
N SER A 54 -10.66 -7.28 1.61
CA SER A 54 -11.46 -6.78 0.49
C SER A 54 -10.67 -5.79 -0.35
N ARG A 55 -10.99 -5.74 -1.65
CA ARG A 55 -10.36 -4.82 -2.59
C ARG A 55 -10.48 -3.35 -2.17
N SER A 56 -11.59 -2.98 -1.54
CA SER A 56 -11.81 -1.62 -1.02
C SER A 56 -10.82 -1.27 0.09
N ILE A 57 -10.54 -2.21 1.00
CA ILE A 57 -9.55 -2.01 2.08
C ILE A 57 -8.15 -1.87 1.48
N LEU A 58 -7.77 -2.75 0.54
CA LEU A 58 -6.47 -2.66 -0.14
C LEU A 58 -6.29 -1.28 -0.77
N ASN A 59 -7.24 -0.84 -1.61
CA ASN A 59 -7.14 0.45 -2.28
C ASN A 59 -6.96 1.61 -1.28
N ARG A 60 -7.76 1.64 -0.20
CA ARG A 60 -7.69 2.70 0.82
C ARG A 60 -6.35 2.73 1.53
N VAL A 61 -5.83 1.56 1.92
CA VAL A 61 -4.55 1.46 2.64
C VAL A 61 -3.40 1.85 1.74
N ILE A 62 -3.35 1.34 0.50
CA ILE A 62 -2.27 1.64 -0.45
C ILE A 62 -2.22 3.13 -0.77
N PHE A 63 -3.37 3.77 -1.04
CA PHE A 63 -3.38 5.21 -1.28
C PHE A 63 -2.98 6.03 -0.04
N ALA A 64 -3.38 5.61 1.17
CA ALA A 64 -2.98 6.30 2.38
C ALA A 64 -1.46 6.22 2.61
N ILE A 65 -0.84 5.05 2.36
CA ILE A 65 0.62 4.89 2.44
C ILE A 65 1.30 5.72 1.33
N ASP A 66 0.74 5.71 0.12
CA ASP A 66 1.24 6.49 -1.03
C ASP A 66 1.29 7.99 -0.74
N ASP A 67 0.22 8.55 -0.17
CA ASP A 67 0.13 9.96 0.17
C ASP A 67 1.20 10.38 1.19
N VAL A 68 1.45 9.55 2.20
CA VAL A 68 2.51 9.78 3.20
C VAL A 68 3.89 9.75 2.54
N GLU A 69 4.12 8.81 1.65
CA GLU A 69 5.39 8.66 0.93
C GLU A 69 5.65 9.85 -0.01
N LEU A 70 4.64 10.27 -0.78
CA LEU A 70 4.74 11.46 -1.64
C LEU A 70 4.98 12.73 -0.83
N ALA A 71 4.30 12.88 0.31
CA ALA A 71 4.54 14.01 1.21
C ALA A 71 5.98 14.00 1.76
N ARG A 72 6.54 12.82 2.04
CA ARG A 72 7.94 12.67 2.46
C ARG A 72 8.91 13.06 1.34
N MET A 73 8.67 12.61 0.11
CA MET A 73 9.52 12.94 -1.05
C MET A 73 9.51 14.43 -1.38
N ARG A 74 8.37 15.12 -1.25
CA ARG A 74 8.24 16.57 -1.51
C ARG A 74 8.92 17.45 -0.46
N LYS A 75 9.12 16.94 0.75
CA LYS A 75 9.81 17.64 1.85
C LYS A 75 11.33 17.50 1.79
N LYS A 76 11.84 16.67 0.88
CA LYS A 76 13.26 16.34 0.73
C LYS A 76 13.86 17.19 -0.38
#